data_AF-T1BRJ6-F1
#
_entry.id   AF-T1BRJ6-F1
#
_cell.length_a   1.000
_cell.length_b   1.000
_cell.length_c   1.000
_cell.angle_alpha   90.00
_cell.angle_beta   90.00
_cell.angle_gamma   90.00
#
_symmetry.space_group_name_H-M   'P 1'
#
loop_
_entity.id
_entity.type
_entity.pdbx_description
1 polymer ?
#
loop_
_entity_poly.entity_id
_entity_poly.type
_entity_poly.pdbx_seq_one_letter_code
_entity_poly.pdbx_strand_id
1 'polypeptide(L)'
;NVYLKQPEDGISIDTTALPNQIDLDMTQWGYSSETVDEEIKLILVMDRKRNRPIYFRYIPGSIMDVSTLSATNSEMEKLGIKPGLSIMDAGFFSENNIRSMTEKKIDFLMRVPANRTLYHDLIESAAGMDNPEKAVKYGNRIMFISSSRAEFAGHTVFTHLVLDPERRGRELRRYMLKHMDDYDLFAVKRKGFMVLMSSQSIERDELIPLYYTRQFVEKAYSYSKDDLSLLPLRVHGEETLRGYLFIIFLSLIVYMEVQKEIGSVEMSLDILRNLKCKVFDKEIVIQELTKDQKRLFEKIEVIVPNTMGI
;
A
#
# COMPACT_ATOMS: atom_id res chain seq x y z
N ASN A 1 -17.41 -7.04 18.71
CA ASN A 1 -16.32 -6.39 17.95
C ASN A 1 -14.96 -6.51 18.65
N VAL A 2 -14.57 -7.72 19.07
CA VAL A 2 -13.35 -7.96 19.87
C VAL A 2 -12.15 -8.42 19.01
N TYR A 3 -12.39 -8.78 17.75
CA TYR A 3 -11.40 -9.48 16.92
C TYR A 3 -10.56 -8.59 15.98
N LEU A 4 -11.02 -7.38 15.66
CA LEU A 4 -10.25 -6.42 14.87
C LEU A 4 -9.53 -5.45 15.81
N LYS A 5 -8.29 -5.80 16.19
CA LYS A 5 -7.39 -4.80 16.77
C LYS A 5 -7.22 -3.66 15.75
N GLN A 6 -7.44 -2.42 16.19
CA GLN A 6 -7.30 -1.26 15.33
C GLN A 6 -5.86 -1.16 14.78
N PRO A 7 -5.68 -0.59 13.59
CA PRO A 7 -4.36 -0.25 13.07
C PRO A 7 -3.83 1.00 13.79
N GLU A 8 -3.34 0.81 15.02
CA GLU A 8 -2.87 1.88 15.92
C GLU A 8 -1.72 2.70 15.31
N ASP A 9 -0.79 2.05 14.60
CA ASP A 9 0.35 2.72 13.95
C ASP A 9 0.04 3.14 12.50
N GLY A 10 -1.24 3.09 12.11
CA GLY A 10 -1.71 3.47 10.79
C GLY A 10 -1.76 2.35 9.74
N ILE A 11 -2.17 2.72 8.54
CA ILE A 11 -2.40 1.87 7.38
C ILE A 11 -1.61 2.34 6.17
N SER A 12 -1.44 1.47 5.20
CA SER A 12 -1.01 1.83 3.85
C SER A 12 -2.09 1.43 2.86
N ILE A 13 -2.44 2.34 1.95
CA ILE A 13 -3.46 2.12 0.91
C ILE A 13 -2.77 2.27 -0.44
N ASP A 14 -3.02 1.30 -1.32
CA ASP A 14 -2.57 1.38 -2.70
C ASP A 14 -3.60 0.74 -3.64
N THR A 15 -3.42 0.96 -4.94
CA THR A 15 -4.21 0.31 -5.99
C THR A 15 -3.29 -0.51 -6.91
N THR A 16 -3.81 -1.60 -7.46
CA THR A 16 -3.18 -2.29 -8.59
C THR A 16 -4.22 -2.55 -9.67
N ALA A 17 -3.79 -2.40 -10.92
CA ALA A 17 -4.48 -2.96 -12.06
C ALA A 17 -4.40 -4.50 -12.04
N LEU A 18 -5.51 -5.13 -12.40
CA LEU A 18 -5.66 -6.55 -12.72
C LEU A 18 -6.07 -6.65 -14.20
N PRO A 19 -5.11 -6.61 -15.14
CA PRO A 19 -5.41 -6.68 -16.57
C PRO A 19 -6.05 -8.03 -16.90
N ASN A 20 -7.15 -8.01 -17.64
CA ASN A 20 -7.93 -9.19 -17.96
C ASN A 20 -8.89 -8.91 -19.13
N GLN A 21 -9.53 -9.97 -19.65
CA GLN A 21 -10.50 -9.89 -20.76
C GLN A 21 -11.80 -10.63 -20.40
N ILE A 22 -12.18 -10.63 -19.12
CA ILE A 22 -13.45 -11.24 -18.73
C ILE A 22 -14.60 -10.31 -19.07
N ASP A 23 -15.65 -10.89 -19.62
CA ASP A 23 -16.88 -10.18 -20.00
C ASP A 23 -17.71 -9.87 -18.75
N LEU A 24 -17.31 -8.82 -18.03
CA LEU A 24 -18.02 -8.24 -16.89
C LEU A 24 -18.07 -6.72 -17.07
N ASP A 25 -19.18 -6.08 -16.70
CA ASP A 25 -19.36 -4.62 -16.82
C ASP A 25 -18.26 -3.78 -16.13
N MET A 26 -17.63 -4.36 -15.11
CA MET A 26 -16.54 -3.75 -14.35
C MET A 26 -15.17 -3.89 -15.02
N THR A 27 -15.00 -4.81 -15.97
CA THR A 27 -13.81 -4.89 -16.81
C THR A 27 -13.85 -3.72 -17.78
N GLN A 28 -13.06 -2.70 -17.50
CA GLN A 28 -13.09 -1.46 -18.25
C GLN A 28 -11.67 -1.02 -18.58
N TRP A 29 -11.53 -0.23 -19.64
CA TRP A 29 -10.25 0.34 -20.05
C TRP A 29 -9.64 1.17 -18.92
N GLY A 30 -8.52 0.67 -18.41
CA GLY A 30 -7.64 1.38 -17.50
C GLY A 30 -6.53 2.08 -18.26
N TYR A 31 -6.08 3.21 -17.71
CA TYR A 31 -5.02 4.01 -18.29
C TYR A 31 -3.83 3.99 -17.32
N SER A 32 -2.80 3.22 -17.66
CA SER A 32 -1.49 3.34 -17.02
C SER A 32 -0.58 4.24 -17.88
N SER A 33 0.54 4.70 -17.32
CA SER A 33 1.51 5.51 -18.08
C SER A 33 2.19 4.74 -19.22
N GLU A 34 2.08 3.40 -19.24
CA GLU A 34 2.81 2.53 -20.16
C GLU A 34 1.87 1.71 -21.07
N THR A 35 0.65 1.40 -20.63
CA THR A 35 -0.31 0.56 -21.36
C THR A 35 -1.75 1.04 -21.17
N VAL A 36 -2.59 0.72 -22.15
CA VAL A 36 -4.05 0.86 -22.09
C VAL A 36 -4.61 -0.55 -22.25
N ASP A 37 -5.11 -1.11 -21.15
CA ASP A 37 -5.58 -2.48 -21.07
C ASP A 37 -6.98 -2.51 -20.46
N GLU A 38 -7.78 -3.51 -20.83
CA GLU A 38 -8.99 -3.85 -20.08
C GLU A 38 -8.58 -4.41 -18.72
N GLU A 39 -9.11 -3.83 -17.65
CA GLU A 39 -8.72 -4.19 -16.30
C GLU A 39 -9.84 -4.03 -15.29
N ILE A 40 -9.64 -4.70 -14.17
CA ILE A 40 -10.31 -4.44 -12.90
C ILE A 40 -9.25 -3.88 -11.96
N LYS A 41 -9.58 -2.89 -11.13
CA LYS A 41 -8.64 -2.38 -10.13
C LYS A 41 -8.92 -3.01 -8.77
N LEU A 42 -7.85 -3.41 -8.10
CA LEU A 42 -7.88 -3.93 -6.74
C LEU A 42 -7.22 -2.93 -5.80
N ILE A 43 -7.98 -2.50 -4.79
CA ILE A 43 -7.50 -1.64 -3.70
C ILE A 43 -7.21 -2.55 -2.51
N LEU A 44 -6.01 -2.41 -1.96
CA LEU A 44 -5.57 -3.17 -0.79
C LEU A 44 -5.17 -2.22 0.33
N VAL A 45 -5.62 -2.53 1.55
CA VAL A 45 -5.27 -1.80 2.76
C VAL A 45 -4.51 -2.71 3.70
N MET A 46 -3.31 -2.27 4.07
CA MET A 46 -2.38 -3.00 4.93
C MET A 46 -2.28 -2.31 6.29
N ASP A 47 -2.29 -3.10 7.37
CA ASP A 47 -1.88 -2.65 8.71
C ASP A 47 -0.35 -2.57 8.75
N ARG A 48 0.18 -1.39 9.08
CA ARG A 48 1.63 -1.12 9.03
C ARG A 48 2.41 -1.85 10.12
N LYS A 49 1.84 -1.99 11.31
CA LYS A 49 2.52 -2.60 12.46
C LYS A 49 2.61 -4.11 12.28
N ARG A 50 1.49 -4.70 11.86
CA ARG A 50 1.36 -6.16 11.72
C ARG A 50 1.83 -6.65 10.36
N ASN A 51 1.99 -5.75 9.38
CA ASN A 51 2.33 -6.07 8.00
C ASN A 51 1.35 -7.08 7.39
N ARG A 52 0.04 -6.85 7.60
CA ARG A 52 -1.02 -7.75 7.15
C ARG A 52 -2.12 -7.02 6.36
N PRO A 53 -2.73 -7.65 5.36
CA PRO A 53 -3.94 -7.12 4.75
C PRO A 53 -5.09 -7.07 5.77
N ILE A 54 -5.81 -5.94 5.80
CA ILE A 54 -6.97 -5.76 6.70
C ILE A 54 -8.26 -5.43 5.95
N TYR A 55 -8.16 -4.97 4.72
CA TYR A 55 -9.32 -4.67 3.88
C TYR A 55 -8.90 -4.70 2.41
N PHE A 56 -9.81 -5.13 1.54
CA PHE A 56 -9.68 -5.01 0.11
C PHE A 56 -11.03 -4.62 -0.51
N ARG A 57 -10.98 -4.03 -1.69
CA ARG A 57 -12.15 -3.85 -2.56
C ARG A 57 -11.70 -3.86 -4.00
N TYR A 58 -12.61 -4.17 -4.90
CA TYR A 58 -12.38 -4.08 -6.33
C TYR A 58 -13.29 -3.01 -6.94
N ILE A 59 -12.86 -2.42 -8.05
CA ILE A 59 -13.59 -1.36 -8.77
C ILE A 59 -13.34 -1.50 -10.28
N PRO A 60 -14.18 -0.86 -11.12
CA PRO A 60 -13.93 -0.80 -12.54
C PRO A 60 -12.60 -0.15 -12.92
N GLY A 61 -11.94 -0.66 -13.96
CA GLY A 61 -10.61 -0.20 -14.41
C GLY A 61 -10.54 1.28 -14.78
N SER A 62 -11.64 1.84 -15.27
CA SER A 62 -11.74 3.25 -15.67
C SER A 62 -11.69 4.24 -14.49
N ILE A 63 -11.89 3.78 -13.25
CA ILE A 63 -11.94 4.65 -12.08
C ILE A 63 -10.51 5.10 -11.71
N MET A 64 -10.31 6.41 -11.65
CA MET A 64 -9.04 7.01 -11.24
C MET A 64 -8.77 6.80 -9.74
N ASP A 65 -7.53 6.51 -9.35
CA ASP A 65 -7.19 6.21 -7.95
C ASP A 65 -7.61 7.32 -6.98
N VAL A 66 -7.46 8.58 -7.42
CA VAL A 66 -7.86 9.78 -6.68
C VAL A 66 -9.32 9.77 -6.23
N SER A 67 -10.25 9.18 -6.99
CA SER A 67 -11.68 9.18 -6.65
C SER A 67 -12.08 8.02 -5.72
N THR A 68 -11.18 7.08 -5.47
CA THR A 68 -11.47 5.85 -4.71
C THR A 68 -11.35 6.02 -3.20
N LEU A 69 -10.57 7.01 -2.75
CA LEU A 69 -10.17 7.13 -1.35
C LEU A 69 -11.35 7.42 -0.42
N SER A 70 -12.27 8.30 -0.82
CA SER A 70 -13.43 8.68 0.00
C SER A 70 -14.33 7.48 0.28
N ALA A 71 -14.65 6.70 -0.76
CA ALA A 71 -15.46 5.49 -0.63
C ALA A 71 -14.73 4.42 0.20
N THR A 72 -13.42 4.25 -0.02
CA THR A 72 -12.57 3.32 0.75
C THR A 72 -12.58 3.66 2.25
N ASN A 73 -12.36 4.93 2.60
CA ASN A 73 -12.40 5.39 3.99
C ASN A 73 -13.79 5.19 4.62
N SER A 74 -14.86 5.49 3.89
CA SER A 74 -16.22 5.32 4.38
C SER A 74 -16.61 3.84 4.57
N GLU A 75 -16.14 2.93 3.73
CA GLU A 75 -16.37 1.50 3.92
C GLU A 75 -15.55 0.95 5.10
N MET A 76 -14.28 1.33 5.23
CA MET A 76 -13.45 0.99 6.38
C MET A 76 -14.08 1.47 7.70
N GLU A 77 -14.57 2.71 7.74
CA GLU A 77 -15.24 3.27 8.93
C GLU A 77 -16.49 2.45 9.32
N LYS A 78 -17.32 2.04 8.35
CA LYS A 78 -18.50 1.19 8.58
C LYS A 78 -18.13 -0.21 9.10
N LEU A 79 -16.98 -0.73 8.69
CA LEU A 79 -16.42 -1.98 9.21
C LEU A 79 -15.73 -1.79 10.57
N GLY A 80 -15.72 -0.56 11.10
CA GLY A 80 -15.09 -0.22 12.37
C GLY A 80 -13.57 -0.10 12.29
N ILE A 81 -12.98 0.00 11.10
CA ILE A 81 -11.56 0.24 10.90
C ILE A 81 -11.33 1.75 10.90
N LYS A 82 -10.61 2.26 11.91
CA LYS A 82 -10.27 3.68 12.04
C LYS A 82 -8.75 3.84 12.02
N PRO A 83 -8.16 4.23 10.88
CA PRO A 83 -6.72 4.43 10.80
C PRO A 83 -6.30 5.67 11.58
N GLY A 84 -5.24 5.55 12.39
CA GLY A 84 -4.57 6.72 12.96
C GLY A 84 -3.90 7.54 11.86
N LEU A 85 -3.06 6.90 11.05
CA LEU A 85 -2.31 7.50 9.95
C LEU A 85 -2.48 6.67 8.66
N SER A 86 -2.71 7.33 7.52
CA SER A 86 -2.82 6.68 6.20
C SER A 86 -1.65 7.07 5.30
N ILE A 87 -0.82 6.08 4.93
CA ILE A 87 0.27 6.25 3.98
C ILE A 87 -0.22 5.91 2.57
N MET A 88 -0.01 6.81 1.60
CA MET A 88 -0.55 6.67 0.24
C MET A 88 0.43 7.15 -0.82
N ASP A 89 0.25 6.70 -2.06
CA ASP A 89 0.99 7.22 -3.20
C ASP A 89 0.38 8.52 -3.77
N ALA A 90 1.13 9.17 -4.67
CA ALA A 90 0.76 10.38 -5.38
C ALA A 90 -0.55 10.26 -6.18
N GLY A 91 -0.95 9.05 -6.58
CA GLY A 91 -2.22 8.79 -7.27
C GLY A 91 -3.46 9.23 -6.46
N PHE A 92 -3.36 9.26 -5.13
CA PHE A 92 -4.45 9.70 -4.25
C PHE A 92 -4.45 11.21 -3.96
N PHE A 93 -3.47 11.96 -4.46
CA PHE A 93 -3.31 13.38 -4.15
C PHE A 93 -4.36 14.24 -4.86
N SER A 94 -5.24 14.86 -4.08
CA SER A 94 -6.12 15.95 -4.51
C SER A 94 -6.50 16.86 -3.35
N GLU A 95 -6.89 18.09 -3.67
CA GLU A 95 -7.45 19.02 -2.68
C GLU A 95 -8.68 18.46 -1.97
N ASN A 96 -9.58 17.79 -2.71
CA ASN A 96 -10.78 17.17 -2.15
C ASN A 96 -10.44 16.05 -1.15
N ASN A 97 -9.46 15.20 -1.48
CA ASN A 97 -9.03 14.12 -0.59
C ASN A 97 -8.37 14.69 0.67
N ILE A 98 -7.45 15.64 0.53
CA ILE A 98 -6.76 16.25 1.66
C ILE A 98 -7.74 16.97 2.59
N ARG A 99 -8.68 17.75 2.02
CA ARG A 99 -9.76 18.38 2.78
C ARG A 99 -10.59 17.35 3.53
N SER A 100 -11.10 16.33 2.83
CA SER A 100 -11.95 15.31 3.43
C SER A 100 -11.24 14.53 4.55
N MET A 101 -9.97 14.17 4.37
CA MET A 101 -9.18 13.50 5.40
C MET A 101 -8.95 14.39 6.61
N THR A 102 -8.62 15.66 6.40
CA THR A 102 -8.40 16.61 7.49
C THR A 102 -9.69 16.88 8.28
N GLU A 103 -10.82 17.09 7.60
CA GLU A 103 -12.14 17.27 8.22
C GLU A 103 -12.58 16.02 9.01
N LYS A 104 -12.29 14.82 8.50
CA LYS A 104 -12.55 13.54 9.18
C LYS A 104 -11.50 13.17 10.23
N LYS A 105 -10.49 14.01 10.44
CA LYS A 105 -9.36 13.77 11.37
C LYS A 105 -8.62 12.46 11.10
N ILE A 106 -8.43 12.14 9.83
CA ILE A 106 -7.61 11.02 9.38
C ILE A 106 -6.25 11.58 9.03
N ASP A 107 -5.21 11.20 9.79
CA ASP A 107 -3.87 11.65 9.45
C ASP A 107 -3.37 11.00 8.17
N PHE A 108 -2.50 11.69 7.45
CA PHE A 108 -1.95 11.18 6.21
C PHE A 108 -0.48 11.52 6.04
N LEU A 109 0.19 10.69 5.24
CA LEU A 109 1.47 10.98 4.62
C LEU A 109 1.42 10.47 3.18
N MET A 110 1.54 11.37 2.21
CA MET A 110 1.46 11.03 0.79
C MET A 110 2.49 11.79 -0.02
N ARG A 111 2.75 11.29 -1.23
CA ARG A 111 3.64 11.99 -2.17
C ARG A 111 2.89 13.08 -2.92
N VAL A 112 3.52 14.23 -3.10
CA VAL A 112 3.00 15.30 -3.95
C VAL A 112 3.39 14.99 -5.41
N PRO A 113 2.43 14.92 -6.35
CA PRO A 113 2.71 14.70 -7.76
C PRO A 113 3.59 15.82 -8.36
N ALA A 114 4.48 15.44 -9.29
CA ALA A 114 5.45 16.37 -9.88
C ALA A 114 4.83 17.47 -10.75
N ASN A 115 3.59 17.30 -11.20
CA ASN A 115 2.85 18.26 -12.03
C ASN A 115 2.08 19.32 -11.20
N ARG A 116 2.23 19.34 -9.87
CA ARG A 116 1.58 20.33 -9.00
C ARG A 116 2.45 21.55 -8.83
N THR A 117 1.84 22.75 -8.84
CA THR A 117 2.56 24.02 -8.59
C THR A 117 3.32 23.99 -7.27
N LEU A 118 2.70 23.45 -6.19
CA LEU A 118 3.36 23.25 -4.90
C LEU A 118 4.66 22.43 -5.01
N TYR A 119 4.67 21.39 -5.84
CA TYR A 119 5.88 20.61 -6.09
C TYR A 119 6.94 21.48 -6.77
N HIS A 120 6.58 22.20 -7.83
CA HIS A 120 7.47 23.11 -8.55
C HIS A 120 8.09 24.16 -7.61
N ASP A 121 7.29 24.84 -6.81
CA ASP A 121 7.74 25.90 -5.89
C ASP A 121 8.74 25.38 -4.85
N LEU A 122 8.49 24.17 -4.32
CA LEU A 122 9.38 23.51 -3.37
C LEU A 122 10.71 23.09 -4.02
N ILE A 123 10.69 22.60 -5.26
CA ILE A 123 11.91 22.30 -6.02
C ILE A 123 12.69 23.57 -6.33
N GLU A 124 12.01 24.67 -6.69
CA GLU A 124 12.67 25.94 -6.96
C GLU A 124 13.41 26.47 -5.73
N SER A 125 12.82 26.28 -4.56
CA SER A 125 13.35 26.67 -3.25
C SER A 125 14.37 25.68 -2.67
N ALA A 126 14.74 24.62 -3.39
CA ALA A 126 15.58 23.52 -2.91
C ALA A 126 17.09 23.82 -2.79
N ALA A 127 17.50 25.09 -2.92
CA ALA A 127 18.91 25.48 -2.85
C ALA A 127 19.53 25.08 -1.49
N GLY A 128 20.72 24.49 -1.51
CA GLY A 128 21.43 24.04 -0.30
C GLY A 128 20.72 22.89 0.44
N MET A 129 19.99 22.03 -0.28
CA MET A 129 19.40 20.83 0.32
C MET A 129 20.41 19.78 0.74
N ASP A 130 21.56 19.72 0.09
CA ASP A 130 22.68 18.81 0.35
C ASP A 130 23.59 19.23 1.54
N ASN A 131 23.09 20.09 2.43
CA ASN A 131 23.77 20.44 3.68
C ASN A 131 23.80 19.23 4.64
N PRO A 132 24.97 18.85 5.20
CA PRO A 132 25.10 17.79 6.21
C PRO A 132 24.12 17.87 7.39
N GLU A 133 23.69 19.07 7.80
CA GLU A 133 22.70 19.24 8.88
C GLU A 133 21.31 18.69 8.54
N LYS A 134 21.02 18.54 7.24
CA LYS A 134 19.77 17.96 6.73
C LYS A 134 19.90 16.45 6.45
N ALA A 135 21.09 15.88 6.63
CA ALA A 135 21.37 14.49 6.29
C ALA A 135 20.69 13.52 7.26
N VAL A 136 20.08 12.48 6.70
CA VAL A 136 19.47 11.36 7.40
C VAL A 136 19.99 10.08 6.77
N LYS A 137 20.44 9.16 7.62
CA LYS A 137 20.85 7.82 7.20
C LYS A 137 19.63 6.93 7.08
N TYR A 138 19.44 6.29 5.93
CA TYR A 138 18.43 5.27 5.71
C TYR A 138 19.08 4.03 5.07
N GLY A 139 19.22 2.96 5.86
CA GLY A 139 20.04 1.81 5.48
C GLY A 139 21.49 2.21 5.20
N ASN A 140 21.98 1.91 4.00
CA ASN A 140 23.33 2.30 3.54
C ASN A 140 23.34 3.63 2.76
N ARG A 141 22.22 4.35 2.71
CA ARG A 141 22.04 5.54 1.89
C ARG A 141 21.94 6.77 2.78
N ILE A 142 22.40 7.92 2.27
CA ILE A 142 22.17 9.23 2.89
C ILE A 142 21.14 9.96 2.06
N MET A 143 20.10 10.48 2.71
CA MET A 143 19.10 11.37 2.13
C MET A 143 19.17 12.71 2.84
N PHE A 144 18.74 13.79 2.19
CA PHE A 144 18.65 15.10 2.81
C PHE A 144 17.20 15.55 2.88
N ILE A 145 16.76 15.99 4.06
CA ILE A 145 15.35 16.26 4.33
C ILE A 145 15.18 17.66 4.93
N SER A 146 14.23 18.41 4.36
CA SER A 146 13.79 19.71 4.87
C SER A 146 12.29 19.72 4.97
N SER A 147 11.78 20.08 6.13
CA SER A 147 10.34 20.10 6.44
C SER A 147 9.88 21.53 6.70
N SER A 148 8.73 21.90 6.17
CA SER A 148 8.11 23.22 6.40
C SER A 148 6.60 23.10 6.50
N ARG A 149 6.01 23.98 7.31
CA ARG A 149 4.55 24.15 7.36
C ARG A 149 4.08 24.88 6.10
N ALA A 150 2.94 24.47 5.56
CA ALA A 150 2.28 25.09 4.42
C ALA A 150 0.77 25.13 4.61
N GLU A 151 0.08 25.95 3.83
CA GLU A 151 -1.38 25.95 3.75
C GLU A 151 -1.79 25.26 2.44
N PHE A 152 -2.67 24.27 2.52
CA PHE A 152 -3.16 23.55 1.36
C PHE A 152 -4.62 23.14 1.55
N ALA A 153 -5.45 23.33 0.53
CA ALA A 153 -6.89 23.04 0.58
C ALA A 153 -7.65 23.69 1.77
N GLY A 154 -7.16 24.83 2.28
CA GLY A 154 -7.75 25.53 3.43
C GLY A 154 -7.34 24.99 4.80
N HIS A 155 -6.32 24.13 4.85
CA HIS A 155 -5.81 23.56 6.08
C HIS A 155 -4.29 23.67 6.17
N THR A 156 -3.80 23.79 7.40
CA THR A 156 -2.37 23.67 7.71
C THR A 156 -1.90 22.24 7.48
N VAL A 157 -0.88 22.08 6.65
CA VAL A 157 -0.20 20.80 6.36
C VAL A 157 1.31 20.97 6.54
N PHE A 158 2.03 19.85 6.52
CA PHE A 158 3.49 19.83 6.49
C PHE A 158 3.96 19.30 5.14
N THR A 159 4.99 19.94 4.60
CA THR A 159 5.64 19.56 3.35
C THR A 159 7.06 19.13 3.66
N HIS A 160 7.51 18.07 3.01
CA HIS A 160 8.83 17.51 3.21
C HIS A 160 9.53 17.36 1.88
N LEU A 161 10.57 18.14 1.68
CA LEU A 161 11.45 18.02 0.54
C LEU A 161 12.56 17.02 0.88
N VAL A 162 12.66 15.97 0.06
CA VAL A 162 13.62 14.88 0.24
C VAL A 162 14.51 14.81 -0.99
N LEU A 163 15.82 14.94 -0.80
CA LEU A 163 16.83 14.70 -1.84
C LEU A 163 17.52 13.36 -1.59
N ASP A 164 17.49 12.50 -2.59
CA ASP A 164 18.25 11.26 -2.66
C ASP A 164 19.38 11.41 -3.70
N PRO A 165 20.64 11.65 -3.27
CA PRO A 165 21.76 11.90 -4.18
C PRO A 165 22.07 10.75 -5.13
N GLU A 166 21.96 9.50 -4.66
CA GLU A 166 22.20 8.35 -5.50
C GLU A 166 21.11 8.20 -6.57
N ARG A 167 19.85 8.41 -6.18
CA ARG A 167 18.72 8.41 -7.12
C ARG A 167 18.86 9.56 -8.11
N ARG A 168 19.29 10.75 -7.67
CA ARG A 168 19.60 11.89 -8.55
C ARG A 168 20.61 11.50 -9.61
N GLY A 169 21.74 10.90 -9.22
CA GLY A 169 22.78 10.46 -10.15
C GLY A 169 22.25 9.47 -11.20
N ARG A 170 21.49 8.45 -10.76
CA ARG A 170 20.90 7.45 -11.66
C ARG A 170 19.88 8.05 -12.62
N GLU A 171 18.95 8.85 -12.12
CA GLU A 171 17.89 9.46 -12.93
C GLU A 171 18.42 10.54 -13.87
N LEU A 172 19.40 11.33 -13.44
CA LEU A 172 20.06 12.35 -14.25
C LEU A 172 20.80 11.70 -15.42
N ARG A 173 21.64 10.69 -15.15
CA ARG A 173 22.34 9.94 -16.20
C ARG A 173 21.36 9.39 -17.24
N ARG A 174 20.29 8.72 -16.79
CA ARG A 174 19.28 8.14 -17.69
C ARG A 174 18.55 9.20 -18.52
N TYR A 175 18.26 10.36 -17.92
CA TYR A 175 17.59 11.46 -18.60
C TYR A 175 18.49 12.10 -19.67
N MET A 176 19.73 12.41 -19.31
CA MET A 176 20.71 13.03 -20.21
C MET A 176 21.05 12.14 -21.41
N LEU A 177 21.13 10.83 -21.22
CA LEU A 177 21.32 9.87 -22.34
C LEU A 177 20.21 9.92 -23.40
N LYS A 178 19.00 10.37 -23.02
CA LYS A 178 17.84 10.45 -23.93
C LYS A 178 17.57 11.87 -24.47
N HIS A 179 18.13 12.89 -23.83
CA HIS A 179 17.80 14.31 -24.06
C HIS A 179 19.07 15.15 -24.16
N MET A 180 20.11 14.62 -24.82
CA MET A 180 21.44 15.24 -24.81
C MET A 180 21.44 16.64 -25.44
N ASP A 181 20.63 16.81 -26.49
CA ASP A 181 20.59 18.04 -27.30
C ASP A 181 19.36 18.94 -27.01
N ASP A 182 18.38 18.43 -26.25
CA ASP A 182 17.14 19.15 -25.90
C ASP A 182 16.66 18.71 -24.51
N TYR A 183 17.17 19.36 -23.47
CA TYR A 183 16.85 19.05 -22.08
C TYR A 183 16.03 20.17 -21.41
N ASP A 184 15.04 19.76 -20.62
CA ASP A 184 14.30 20.64 -19.73
C ASP A 184 15.09 20.86 -18.44
N LEU A 185 15.44 22.12 -18.16
CA LEU A 185 16.20 22.52 -16.98
C LEU A 185 15.48 22.14 -15.67
N PHE A 186 14.16 22.26 -15.62
CA PHE A 186 13.38 21.88 -14.45
C PHE A 186 13.36 20.35 -14.29
N ALA A 187 13.24 19.60 -15.39
CA ALA A 187 13.34 18.13 -15.37
C ALA A 187 14.69 17.63 -14.86
N VAL A 188 15.78 18.35 -15.14
CA VAL A 188 17.12 18.10 -14.60
C VAL A 188 17.17 18.47 -13.11
N LYS A 189 16.67 19.65 -12.73
CA LYS A 189 16.69 20.17 -11.36
C LYS A 189 15.96 19.25 -10.38
N ARG A 190 14.79 18.74 -10.77
CA ARG A 190 13.95 17.87 -9.91
C ARG A 190 14.46 16.44 -9.74
N LYS A 191 15.52 16.01 -10.45
CA LYS A 191 16.00 14.61 -10.35
C LYS A 191 16.45 14.26 -8.94
N GLY A 192 16.06 13.08 -8.46
CA GLY A 192 16.32 12.62 -7.10
C GLY A 192 15.56 13.35 -6.00
N PHE A 193 14.71 14.33 -6.34
CA PHE A 193 13.81 14.94 -5.36
C PHE A 193 12.48 14.20 -5.27
N MET A 194 12.01 14.07 -4.04
CA MET A 194 10.68 13.65 -3.68
C MET A 194 10.08 14.70 -2.75
N VAL A 195 8.82 15.05 -2.98
CA VAL A 195 8.06 15.93 -2.09
C VAL A 195 6.99 15.08 -1.43
N LEU A 196 6.96 15.06 -0.10
CA LEU A 196 5.91 14.45 0.68
C LEU A 196 5.06 15.53 1.35
N MET A 197 3.81 15.21 1.64
CA MET A 197 2.89 16.03 2.41
C MET A 197 2.26 15.19 3.51
N SER A 198 2.17 15.75 4.71
CA SER A 198 1.50 15.13 5.84
C SER A 198 0.56 16.09 6.57
N SER A 199 -0.40 15.53 7.30
CA SER A 199 -1.28 16.28 8.20
C SER A 199 -0.58 16.73 9.48
N GLN A 200 0.49 16.04 9.89
CA GLN A 200 1.22 16.29 11.13
C GLN A 200 2.72 16.45 10.87
N SER A 201 3.41 17.12 11.79
CA SER A 201 4.87 17.15 11.79
C SER A 201 5.42 15.75 12.05
N ILE A 202 6.41 15.36 11.26
CA ILE A 202 7.08 14.07 11.39
C ILE A 202 8.56 14.35 11.63
N GLU A 203 9.15 13.65 12.59
CA GLU A 203 10.57 13.74 12.88
C GLU A 203 11.41 13.30 11.68
N ARG A 204 12.53 13.99 11.47
CA ARG A 204 13.27 13.91 10.21
C ARG A 204 13.79 12.50 9.92
N ASP A 205 14.26 11.82 10.94
CA ASP A 205 14.77 10.45 10.91
C ASP A 205 13.66 9.39 10.79
N GLU A 206 12.44 9.72 11.19
CA GLU A 206 11.28 8.83 11.06
C GLU A 206 10.57 8.92 9.69
N LEU A 207 10.67 10.06 9.00
CA LEU A 207 9.91 10.34 7.78
C LEU A 207 10.08 9.29 6.67
N ILE A 208 11.32 8.92 6.35
CA ILE A 208 11.59 7.97 5.27
C ILE A 208 11.21 6.53 5.65
N PRO A 209 11.62 6.00 6.83
CA PRO A 209 11.11 4.73 7.31
C PRO A 209 9.57 4.66 7.29
N LEU A 210 8.92 5.74 7.75
CA LEU A 210 7.46 5.86 7.79
C LEU A 210 6.84 5.81 6.39
N TYR A 211 7.35 6.59 5.44
CA TYR A 211 6.83 6.58 4.07
C TYR A 211 7.07 5.25 3.35
N TYR A 212 8.23 4.62 3.55
CA TYR A 212 8.58 3.38 2.86
C TYR A 212 7.85 2.13 3.36
N THR A 213 7.12 2.19 4.49
CA THR A 213 6.19 1.09 4.81
C THR A 213 5.10 0.90 3.76
N ARG A 214 4.85 1.87 2.87
CA ARG A 214 3.96 1.67 1.71
C ARG A 214 4.42 0.51 0.82
N GLN A 215 5.73 0.23 0.76
CA GLN A 215 6.29 -0.89 -0.02
C GLN A 215 5.75 -2.25 0.44
N PHE A 216 5.20 -2.36 1.65
CA PHE A 216 4.52 -3.56 2.10
C PHE A 216 3.28 -3.89 1.27
N VAL A 217 2.54 -2.87 0.81
CA VAL A 217 1.39 -3.08 -0.09
C VAL A 217 1.88 -3.56 -1.47
N GLU A 218 2.94 -2.95 -2.00
CA GLU A 218 3.56 -3.39 -3.27
C GLU A 218 4.01 -4.86 -3.19
N LYS A 219 4.65 -5.23 -2.08
CA LYS A 219 5.08 -6.62 -1.82
C LYS A 219 3.90 -7.58 -1.72
N ALA A 220 2.81 -7.16 -1.06
CA ALA A 220 1.60 -7.96 -0.96
C ALA A 220 0.95 -8.20 -2.34
N TYR A 221 1.02 -7.21 -3.25
CA TYR A 221 0.59 -7.40 -4.64
C TYR A 221 1.48 -8.37 -5.41
N SER A 222 2.80 -8.30 -5.22
CA SER A 222 3.72 -9.30 -5.80
C SER A 222 3.36 -10.71 -5.35
N TYR A 223 3.17 -10.94 -4.04
CA TYR A 223 2.73 -12.26 -3.55
C TYR A 223 1.39 -12.70 -4.13
N SER A 224 0.44 -11.77 -4.24
CA SER A 224 -0.86 -12.08 -4.84
C SER A 224 -0.72 -12.55 -6.29
N LYS A 225 0.12 -11.88 -7.09
CA LYS A 225 0.29 -12.18 -8.51
C LYS A 225 1.16 -13.41 -8.75
N ASP A 226 2.30 -13.48 -8.07
CA ASP A 226 3.37 -14.43 -8.38
C ASP A 226 3.20 -15.75 -7.61
N ASP A 227 2.80 -15.69 -6.34
CA ASP A 227 2.69 -16.86 -5.47
C ASP A 227 1.24 -17.40 -5.38
N LEU A 228 0.26 -16.52 -5.34
CA LEU A 228 -1.15 -16.88 -5.14
C LEU A 228 -1.95 -16.98 -6.44
N SER A 229 -1.30 -16.81 -7.59
CA SER A 229 -1.91 -16.93 -8.91
C SER A 229 -3.17 -16.08 -9.08
N LEU A 230 -3.16 -14.83 -8.57
CA LEU A 230 -4.28 -13.89 -8.69
C LEU A 230 -4.71 -13.66 -10.15
N LEU A 231 -3.77 -13.80 -11.10
CA LEU A 231 -4.04 -13.68 -12.52
C LEU A 231 -3.72 -15.00 -13.24
N PRO A 232 -4.48 -15.34 -14.30
CA PRO A 232 -5.63 -14.61 -14.86
C PRO A 232 -6.94 -14.80 -14.06
N LEU A 233 -7.82 -13.78 -14.06
CA LEU A 233 -9.17 -13.84 -13.49
C LEU A 233 -10.06 -14.73 -14.38
N ARG A 234 -10.13 -16.05 -14.15
CA ARG A 234 -10.93 -16.97 -15.00
C ARG A 234 -12.36 -17.13 -14.48
N VAL A 235 -13.16 -16.06 -14.52
CA VAL A 235 -14.52 -16.03 -13.94
C VAL A 235 -15.54 -15.44 -14.91
N HIS A 236 -16.82 -15.83 -14.75
CA HIS A 236 -17.93 -15.47 -15.65
C HIS A 236 -19.06 -14.68 -14.96
N GLY A 237 -18.88 -14.28 -13.70
CA GLY A 237 -19.89 -13.54 -12.95
C GLY A 237 -19.25 -12.77 -11.81
N GLU A 238 -19.84 -11.62 -11.46
CA GLU A 238 -19.31 -10.75 -10.40
C GLU A 238 -19.29 -11.44 -9.03
N GLU A 239 -20.32 -12.23 -8.69
CA GLU A 239 -20.34 -13.00 -7.44
C GLU A 239 -19.17 -14.00 -7.36
N THR A 240 -18.84 -14.65 -8.47
CA THR A 240 -17.69 -15.58 -8.56
C THR A 240 -16.37 -14.82 -8.45
N LEU A 241 -16.26 -13.65 -9.09
CA LEU A 241 -15.10 -12.77 -8.95
C LEU A 241 -14.90 -12.35 -7.49
N ARG A 242 -15.97 -11.91 -6.83
CA ARG A 242 -15.96 -11.50 -5.42
C ARG A 242 -15.50 -12.66 -4.53
N GLY A 243 -16.07 -13.85 -4.72
CA GLY A 243 -15.66 -15.05 -4.00
C GLY A 243 -14.19 -15.40 -4.23
N TYR A 244 -13.74 -15.35 -5.49
CA TYR A 244 -12.34 -15.60 -5.84
C TYR A 244 -11.37 -14.61 -5.18
N LEU A 245 -11.63 -13.30 -5.30
CA LEU A 245 -10.79 -12.26 -4.68
C LEU A 245 -10.81 -12.36 -3.15
N PHE A 246 -11.93 -12.76 -2.55
CA PHE A 246 -12.01 -13.01 -1.12
C PHE A 246 -11.10 -14.19 -0.68
N ILE A 247 -11.10 -15.29 -1.44
CA ILE A 247 -10.19 -16.41 -1.18
C ILE A 247 -8.73 -16.00 -1.37
N ILE A 248 -8.41 -15.20 -2.40
CA ILE A 248 -7.06 -14.67 -2.60
C ILE A 248 -6.65 -13.77 -1.42
N PHE A 249 -7.54 -12.90 -0.94
CA PHE A 249 -7.28 -12.04 0.22
C PHE A 249 -6.99 -12.86 1.49
N LEU A 250 -7.79 -13.90 1.77
CA LEU A 250 -7.52 -14.80 2.90
C LEU A 250 -6.19 -15.57 2.73
N SER A 251 -5.93 -16.05 1.51
CA SER A 251 -4.69 -16.76 1.18
C SER A 251 -3.48 -15.86 1.36
N LEU A 252 -3.59 -14.57 1.02
CA LEU A 252 -2.55 -13.56 1.21
C LEU A 252 -2.25 -13.32 2.68
N ILE A 253 -3.28 -13.21 3.53
CA ILE A 253 -3.09 -13.10 4.97
C ILE A 253 -2.29 -14.31 5.49
N VAL A 254 -2.74 -15.53 5.17
CA VAL A 254 -2.07 -16.76 5.62
C VAL A 254 -0.63 -16.84 5.09
N TYR A 255 -0.44 -16.56 3.80
CA TYR A 255 0.87 -16.57 3.15
C TYR A 255 1.85 -15.62 3.86
N MET A 256 1.43 -14.39 4.12
CA MET A 256 2.29 -13.38 4.75
C MET A 256 2.63 -13.73 6.21
N GLU A 257 1.68 -14.23 6.99
CA GLU A 257 1.92 -14.65 8.38
C GLU A 257 2.92 -15.82 8.43
N VAL A 258 2.75 -16.82 7.57
CA VAL A 258 3.66 -17.97 7.48
C VAL A 258 5.06 -17.56 7.01
N GLN A 259 5.13 -16.73 5.96
CA GLN A 259 6.40 -16.30 5.38
C GLN A 259 7.23 -15.49 6.38
N LYS A 260 6.58 -14.64 7.20
CA LYS A 260 7.24 -13.82 8.22
C LYS A 260 7.98 -14.66 9.27
N GLU A 261 7.40 -15.78 9.70
CA GLU A 261 7.91 -16.54 10.85
C GLU A 261 8.76 -17.77 10.48
N ILE A 262 8.60 -18.30 9.27
CA ILE A 262 9.17 -19.62 8.88
C ILE A 262 9.96 -19.56 7.57
N GLY A 263 9.77 -18.51 6.77
CA GLY A 263 10.49 -18.31 5.51
C GLY A 263 10.00 -19.20 4.35
N SER A 264 9.83 -20.50 4.56
CA SER A 264 9.27 -21.42 3.55
C SER A 264 7.77 -21.61 3.72
N VAL A 265 6.99 -21.01 2.83
CA VAL A 265 5.53 -21.15 2.81
C VAL A 265 5.12 -22.55 2.38
N GLU A 266 5.73 -23.11 1.34
CA GLU A 266 5.43 -24.45 0.82
C GLU A 266 5.55 -25.53 1.91
N MET A 267 6.67 -25.55 2.62
CA MET A 267 6.89 -26.51 3.72
C MET A 267 5.83 -26.35 4.82
N SER A 268 5.46 -25.11 5.14
CA SER A 268 4.43 -24.84 6.14
C SER A 268 3.06 -25.31 5.69
N LEU A 269 2.71 -25.13 4.41
CA LEU A 269 1.47 -25.64 3.82
C LEU A 269 1.43 -27.17 3.81
N ASP A 270 2.56 -27.84 3.56
CA ASP A 270 2.66 -29.30 3.65
C ASP A 270 2.40 -29.80 5.07
N ILE A 271 2.91 -29.11 6.09
CA ILE A 271 2.61 -29.40 7.51
C ILE A 271 1.11 -29.21 7.79
N LEU A 272 0.51 -28.13 7.27
CA LEU A 272 -0.91 -27.81 7.48
C LEU A 272 -1.87 -28.66 6.66
N ARG A 273 -1.42 -29.31 5.57
CA ARG A 273 -2.27 -30.14 4.70
C ARG A 273 -3.01 -31.25 5.44
N ASN A 274 -2.41 -31.72 6.53
CA ASN A 274 -2.97 -32.77 7.40
C ASN A 274 -3.87 -32.25 8.51
N LEU A 275 -4.04 -30.93 8.66
CA LEU A 275 -5.05 -30.37 9.54
C LEU A 275 -6.43 -30.61 8.93
N LYS A 276 -7.29 -31.31 9.66
CA LYS A 276 -8.65 -31.66 9.22
C LYS A 276 -9.67 -31.17 10.23
N CYS A 277 -10.91 -31.07 9.78
CA CYS A 277 -12.05 -30.79 10.63
C CYS A 277 -13.27 -31.63 10.19
N LYS A 278 -14.23 -31.79 11.10
CA LYS A 278 -15.58 -32.26 10.78
C LYS A 278 -16.54 -31.07 10.83
N VAL A 279 -17.33 -30.91 9.78
CA VAL A 279 -18.31 -29.83 9.64
C VAL A 279 -19.69 -30.36 10.03
N PHE A 280 -20.37 -29.64 10.91
CA PHE A 280 -21.74 -29.87 11.35
C PHE A 280 -22.59 -28.62 11.03
N ASP A 281 -23.91 -28.70 11.20
CA ASP A 281 -24.85 -27.64 10.80
C ASP A 281 -24.55 -26.26 11.40
N LYS A 282 -23.97 -26.22 12.60
CA LYS A 282 -23.70 -24.96 13.34
C LYS A 282 -22.28 -24.83 13.84
N GLU A 283 -21.45 -25.86 13.65
CA GLU A 283 -20.10 -25.88 14.20
C GLU A 283 -19.13 -26.72 13.37
N ILE A 284 -17.87 -26.39 13.51
CA ILE A 284 -16.74 -27.10 12.94
C ILE A 284 -15.92 -27.63 14.12
N VAL A 285 -15.71 -28.93 14.16
CA VAL A 285 -14.81 -29.58 15.15
C VAL A 285 -13.46 -29.81 14.48
N ILE A 286 -12.42 -29.15 14.99
CA ILE A 286 -11.06 -29.26 14.47
C ILE A 286 -10.40 -30.50 15.09
N GLN A 287 -9.72 -31.30 14.27
CA GLN A 287 -9.02 -32.52 14.73
C GLN A 287 -7.70 -32.17 15.43
N GLU A 288 -7.12 -33.15 16.13
CA GLU A 288 -5.93 -32.97 16.93
C GLU A 288 -4.72 -32.51 16.10
N LEU A 289 -4.05 -31.45 16.58
CA LEU A 289 -2.85 -30.93 15.95
C LEU A 289 -1.65 -31.86 16.16
N THR A 290 -0.86 -32.07 15.09
CA THR A 290 0.47 -32.68 15.19
C THR A 290 1.44 -31.77 15.95
N LYS A 291 2.58 -32.31 16.39
CA LYS A 291 3.64 -31.50 17.06
C LYS A 291 4.13 -30.36 16.18
N ASP A 292 4.32 -30.63 14.88
CA ASP A 292 4.79 -29.63 13.92
C ASP A 292 3.75 -28.55 13.66
N GLN A 293 2.46 -28.92 13.60
CA GLN A 293 1.36 -27.96 13.48
C GLN A 293 1.25 -27.07 14.72
N LYS A 294 1.34 -27.62 15.93
CA LYS A 294 1.35 -26.83 17.17
C LYS A 294 2.47 -25.80 17.16
N ARG A 295 3.69 -26.24 16.85
CA ARG A 295 4.86 -25.36 16.75
C ARG A 295 4.69 -24.27 15.68
N LEU A 296 4.08 -24.62 14.55
CA LEU A 296 3.77 -23.68 13.47
C LEU A 296 2.77 -22.62 13.93
N PHE A 297 1.63 -23.02 14.51
CA PHE A 297 0.60 -22.11 14.98
C PHE A 297 1.05 -21.23 16.15
N GLU A 298 1.89 -21.75 17.06
CA GLU A 298 2.52 -20.98 18.13
C GLU A 298 3.40 -19.85 17.57
N LYS A 299 4.17 -20.12 16.50
CA LYS A 299 5.02 -19.12 15.87
C LYS A 299 4.24 -17.99 15.21
N ILE A 300 3.18 -18.31 14.48
CA ILE A 300 2.34 -17.32 13.79
C ILE A 300 1.27 -16.70 14.70
N GLU A 301 1.32 -16.97 16.01
CA GLU A 301 0.39 -16.46 17.02
C GLU A 301 -1.11 -16.73 16.70
N VAL A 302 -1.39 -17.84 16.02
CA VAL A 302 -2.76 -18.23 15.65
C VAL A 302 -3.31 -19.23 16.67
N ILE A 303 -4.43 -18.86 17.28
CA ILE A 303 -5.18 -19.76 18.16
C ILE A 303 -6.01 -20.69 17.29
N VAL A 304 -5.77 -22.00 17.40
CA VAL A 304 -6.61 -23.03 16.79
C VAL A 304 -7.59 -23.53 17.84
N PRO A 305 -8.88 -23.16 17.77
CA PRO A 305 -9.86 -23.63 18.72
C PRO A 305 -10.20 -25.11 18.45
N ASN A 306 -10.74 -25.81 19.45
CA ASN A 306 -11.25 -27.17 19.24
C ASN A 306 -12.56 -27.15 18.44
N THR A 307 -13.35 -26.08 18.59
CA THR A 307 -14.60 -25.86 17.87
C THR A 307 -14.74 -24.41 17.40
N MET A 308 -15.33 -24.21 16.22
CA MET A 308 -15.75 -22.90 15.72
C MET A 308 -17.22 -22.93 15.30
N GLY A 309 -17.96 -21.87 15.58
CA GLY A 309 -19.31 -21.68 15.03
C GLY A 309 -19.26 -21.33 13.54
N ILE A 310 -20.29 -21.75 12.79
CA ILE A 310 -20.53 -21.35 11.39
C ILE A 310 -21.49 -20.17 11.35
#